data_AF-A0A355L687-F1
#
_entry.id   AF-A0A355L687-F1
#
_cell.length_a   1.000
_cell.length_b   1.000
_cell.length_c   1.000
_cell.angle_alpha   90.00
_cell.angle_beta   90.00
_cell.angle_gamma   90.00
#
_symmetry.space_group_name_H-M   'P 1'
#
loop_
_entity.id
_entity.type
_entity.pdbx_description
1 polymer ?
#
loop_
_entity_poly.entity_id
_entity_poly.type
_entity_poly.pdbx_seq_one_letter_code
_entity_poly.pdbx_strand_id
1 'polypeptide(L)'
;LCISNMAIECGAKNGIFPVDDITLEYVKGRSERPYEVYEADEDAEYDSVVTIDLSTLAPTVACPHLPENTKTVDELSDVKIDQVVIGSCTNGRIEDMRAAASIIKGKKIADGVRCIVIPATQSVYLQCIKEGIAEAFVEAGAIVSTPTCGPCLGGHMGILAAGEVAVSTSNRNFVGRMGHVDSKIYLASPAVAAASAIKGYIADPREI
;
A
#
# COMPACT_ATOMS: atom_id res chain seq x y z
N LEU A 1 -10.55 -1.52 -5.24
CA LEU A 1 -9.75 -0.30 -5.51
C LEU A 1 -8.26 -0.57 -5.69
N CYS A 2 -7.58 -1.27 -4.76
CA CYS A 2 -6.14 -1.56 -4.90
C CYS A 2 -5.79 -2.25 -6.24
N ILE A 3 -6.53 -3.30 -6.61
CA ILE A 3 -6.24 -4.09 -7.82
C ILE A 3 -6.45 -3.25 -9.09
N SER A 4 -7.56 -2.50 -9.20
CA SER A 4 -7.81 -1.65 -10.37
C SER A 4 -6.79 -0.51 -10.51
N ASN A 5 -6.25 -0.01 -9.40
CA ASN A 5 -5.17 0.99 -9.41
C ASN A 5 -3.87 0.44 -10.03
N MET A 6 -3.56 -0.84 -9.81
CA MET A 6 -2.34 -1.49 -10.28
C MET A 6 -2.42 -1.97 -11.75
N ALA A 7 -3.60 -1.96 -12.38
CA ALA A 7 -3.77 -2.48 -13.75
C ALA A 7 -2.84 -1.78 -14.77
N ILE A 8 -2.62 -0.46 -14.62
CA ILE A 8 -1.73 0.30 -15.50
C ILE A 8 -0.26 -0.11 -15.36
N GLU A 9 0.14 -0.66 -14.21
CA GLU A 9 1.51 -1.14 -13.99
C GLU A 9 1.77 -2.45 -14.74
N CYS A 10 0.71 -3.17 -15.15
CA CYS A 10 0.77 -4.29 -16.10
C CYS A 10 0.66 -3.82 -17.56
N GLY A 11 0.67 -2.51 -17.84
CA GLY A 11 0.48 -1.93 -19.17
C GLY A 11 -0.97 -1.88 -19.66
N ALA A 12 -1.95 -2.25 -18.83
CA ALA A 12 -3.35 -2.24 -19.22
C ALA A 12 -3.89 -0.79 -19.35
N LYS A 13 -4.81 -0.59 -20.30
CA LYS A 13 -5.46 0.71 -20.48
C LYS A 13 -6.37 1.10 -19.30
N ASN A 14 -7.03 0.12 -18.70
CA ASN A 14 -7.95 0.26 -17.58
C ASN A 14 -8.04 -1.06 -16.80
N GLY A 15 -8.35 -0.99 -15.50
CA GLY A 15 -8.75 -2.13 -14.68
C GLY A 15 -10.18 -1.93 -14.20
N ILE A 16 -11.10 -2.81 -14.62
CA ILE A 16 -12.53 -2.73 -14.30
C ILE A 16 -12.97 -3.97 -13.52
N PHE A 17 -13.91 -3.76 -12.61
CA PHE A 17 -14.56 -4.82 -11.84
C PHE A 17 -16.07 -4.71 -12.06
N PRO A 18 -16.81 -5.84 -12.05
CA PRO A 18 -18.27 -5.83 -12.02
C PRO A 18 -18.80 -5.02 -10.83
N VAL A 19 -20.02 -4.50 -10.98
CA VAL A 19 -20.73 -3.78 -9.91
C VAL A 19 -21.52 -4.79 -9.10
N ASP A 20 -21.27 -4.82 -7.79
CA ASP A 20 -21.98 -5.66 -6.82
C ASP A 20 -22.67 -4.81 -5.75
N ASP A 21 -23.34 -5.46 -4.80
CA ASP A 21 -24.02 -4.79 -3.68
C ASP A 21 -23.06 -3.95 -2.82
N ILE A 22 -21.80 -4.38 -2.69
CA ILE A 22 -20.76 -3.64 -1.96
C ILE A 22 -20.46 -2.32 -2.67
N THR A 23 -20.35 -2.37 -4.00
CA THR A 23 -20.13 -1.19 -4.84
C THR A 23 -21.33 -0.25 -4.79
N LEU A 24 -22.55 -0.78 -4.88
CA LEU A 24 -23.79 0.00 -4.79
C LEU A 24 -23.92 0.71 -3.43
N GLU A 25 -23.63 0.00 -2.33
CA GLU A 25 -23.68 0.60 -0.99
C GLU A 25 -22.57 1.65 -0.80
N TYR A 26 -21.38 1.44 -1.39
CA TYR A 26 -20.33 2.47 -1.38
C TYR A 26 -20.75 3.74 -2.13
N VAL A 27 -21.42 3.61 -3.28
CA VAL A 27 -21.86 4.73 -4.13
C VAL A 27 -23.09 5.44 -3.57
N LYS A 28 -23.92 4.73 -2.79
CA LYS A 28 -25.13 5.27 -2.17
C LYS A 28 -24.83 6.49 -1.29
N GLY A 29 -25.53 7.59 -1.56
CA GLY A 29 -25.30 8.87 -0.88
C GLY A 29 -24.00 9.59 -1.28
N ARG A 30 -23.23 9.05 -2.23
CA ARG A 30 -22.03 9.69 -2.80
C ARG A 30 -22.22 10.14 -4.24
N SER A 31 -23.06 9.44 -5.01
CA SER A 31 -23.37 9.86 -6.38
C SER A 31 -24.28 11.09 -6.37
N GLU A 32 -23.85 12.16 -7.03
CA GLU A 32 -24.66 13.36 -7.26
C GLU A 32 -25.54 13.25 -8.51
N ARG A 33 -25.35 12.20 -9.31
CA ARG A 33 -26.02 11.99 -10.61
C ARG A 33 -26.65 10.60 -10.68
N PRO A 34 -27.74 10.43 -11.45
CA PRO A 34 -28.22 9.11 -11.78
C PRO A 34 -27.14 8.33 -12.54
N TYR A 35 -27.06 7.03 -12.27
CA TYR A 35 -26.13 6.12 -12.93
C TYR A 35 -26.88 4.88 -13.40
N GLU A 36 -26.33 4.23 -14.42
CA GLU A 36 -26.78 2.95 -14.94
C GLU A 36 -25.68 1.92 -14.69
N VAL A 37 -26.07 0.72 -14.30
CA VAL A 37 -25.13 -0.39 -14.08
C VAL A 37 -25.03 -1.18 -15.37
N TYR A 38 -23.81 -1.38 -15.84
CA TYR A 38 -23.49 -2.22 -16.99
C TYR A 38 -22.72 -3.44 -16.51
N GLU A 39 -23.09 -4.60 -17.05
CA GLU A 39 -22.42 -5.88 -16.80
C GLU A 39 -21.86 -6.44 -18.10
N ALA A 40 -20.91 -7.38 -18.00
CA ALA A 40 -20.45 -8.11 -19.17
C ALA A 40 -21.54 -9.10 -19.60
N ASP A 41 -21.77 -9.22 -20.90
CA ASP A 41 -22.67 -10.23 -21.46
C ASP A 41 -22.15 -11.65 -21.14
N GLU A 42 -23.06 -12.62 -21.00
CA GLU A 42 -22.70 -14.01 -20.70
C GLU A 42 -21.82 -14.66 -21.78
N ASP A 43 -21.89 -14.16 -23.02
CA ASP A 43 -21.14 -14.61 -24.19
C ASP A 43 -19.99 -13.66 -24.58
N ALA A 44 -19.57 -12.77 -23.66
CA ALA A 44 -18.44 -11.88 -23.91
C ALA A 44 -17.15 -12.64 -24.24
N GLU A 45 -16.48 -12.24 -25.33
CA GLU A 45 -15.21 -12.81 -25.75
C GLU A 45 -14.02 -12.07 -25.11
N TYR A 46 -13.07 -12.83 -24.57
CA TYR A 46 -11.84 -12.31 -23.97
C TYR A 46 -10.63 -12.86 -24.71
N ASP A 47 -9.63 -12.00 -24.97
CA ASP A 47 -8.35 -12.41 -25.58
C ASP A 47 -7.58 -13.42 -24.71
N SER A 48 -7.72 -13.30 -23.38
CA SER A 48 -7.14 -14.22 -22.40
C SER A 48 -7.97 -14.23 -21.12
N VAL A 49 -8.06 -15.41 -20.47
CA VAL A 49 -8.68 -15.61 -19.16
C VAL A 49 -7.64 -16.21 -18.22
N VAL A 50 -7.41 -15.54 -17.08
CA VAL A 50 -6.44 -15.98 -16.07
C VAL A 50 -7.19 -16.31 -14.77
N THR A 51 -7.11 -17.57 -14.34
CA THR A 51 -7.65 -18.02 -13.06
C THR A 51 -6.55 -18.02 -12.00
N ILE A 52 -6.78 -17.36 -10.87
CA ILE A 52 -5.82 -17.26 -9.75
C ILE A 52 -6.39 -17.99 -8.53
N ASP A 53 -5.67 -19.00 -8.04
CA ASP A 53 -5.99 -19.68 -6.79
C ASP A 53 -5.46 -18.90 -5.59
N LEU A 54 -6.37 -18.26 -4.85
CA LEU A 54 -6.03 -17.43 -3.70
C LEU A 54 -5.41 -18.23 -2.54
N SER A 55 -5.66 -19.54 -2.46
CA SER A 55 -5.13 -20.39 -1.38
C SER A 55 -3.61 -20.61 -1.48
N THR A 56 -3.05 -20.40 -2.68
CA THR A 56 -1.62 -20.55 -2.96
C THR A 56 -0.81 -19.27 -2.74
N LEU A 57 -1.47 -18.14 -2.46
CA LEU A 57 -0.81 -16.85 -2.36
C LEU A 57 -0.10 -16.69 -1.01
N ALA A 58 1.19 -16.37 -1.07
CA ALA A 58 1.98 -15.90 0.05
C ALA A 58 2.10 -14.36 0.01
N PRO A 59 2.44 -13.69 1.13
CA PRO A 59 2.79 -12.28 1.08
C PRO A 59 3.98 -12.05 0.13
N THR A 60 3.77 -11.18 -0.86
CA THR A 60 4.78 -10.85 -1.86
C THR A 60 5.26 -9.41 -1.72
N VAL A 61 6.45 -9.16 -2.25
CA VAL A 61 7.08 -7.85 -2.30
C VAL A 61 7.64 -7.60 -3.70
N ALA A 62 7.32 -6.46 -4.30
CA ALA A 62 7.92 -6.05 -5.56
C ALA A 62 9.28 -5.38 -5.29
N CYS A 63 10.35 -6.03 -5.74
CA CYS A 63 11.72 -5.59 -5.61
C CYS A 63 12.06 -4.46 -6.60
N PRO A 64 13.01 -3.58 -6.26
CA PRO A 64 13.47 -2.56 -7.19
C PRO A 64 14.07 -3.18 -8.48
N HIS A 65 13.96 -2.55 -9.65
CA HIS A 65 13.35 -1.25 -9.94
C HIS A 65 12.13 -1.35 -10.87
N LEU A 66 11.30 -2.37 -10.71
CA LEU A 66 10.07 -2.55 -11.50
C LEU A 66 8.99 -3.27 -10.67
N PRO A 67 7.71 -2.87 -10.76
CA PRO A 67 6.63 -3.55 -10.03
C PRO A 67 6.49 -5.04 -10.37
N GLU A 68 6.91 -5.48 -11.56
CA GLU A 68 6.86 -6.87 -11.99
C GLU A 68 7.88 -7.78 -11.28
N ASN A 69 8.96 -7.22 -10.72
CA ASN A 69 10.04 -7.98 -10.08
C ASN A 69 9.61 -8.46 -8.68
N THR A 70 8.71 -9.43 -8.64
CA THR A 70 8.07 -9.88 -7.40
C THR A 70 8.76 -11.10 -6.81
N LYS A 71 8.97 -11.07 -5.49
CA LYS A 71 9.45 -12.20 -4.69
C LYS A 71 8.53 -12.44 -3.50
N THR A 72 8.61 -13.62 -2.89
CA THR A 72 7.92 -13.85 -1.61
C THR A 72 8.70 -13.21 -0.48
N VAL A 73 7.99 -12.82 0.59
CA VAL A 73 8.59 -12.04 1.69
C VAL A 73 9.72 -12.78 2.41
N ASP A 74 9.67 -14.12 2.47
CA ASP A 74 10.67 -14.98 3.08
C ASP A 74 12.04 -14.94 2.38
N GLU A 75 12.06 -14.61 1.08
CA GLU A 75 13.29 -14.45 0.30
C GLU A 75 14.04 -13.13 0.60
N LEU A 76 13.45 -12.24 1.39
CA LEU A 76 13.91 -10.84 1.54
C LEU A 76 14.29 -10.45 2.98
N SER A 77 14.34 -11.42 3.89
CA SER A 77 14.65 -11.18 5.31
C SER A 77 16.02 -10.51 5.56
N ASP A 78 16.99 -10.64 4.65
CA ASP A 78 18.30 -9.99 4.73
C ASP A 78 18.30 -8.50 4.31
N VAL A 79 17.19 -8.01 3.75
CA VAL A 79 17.09 -6.63 3.24
C VAL A 79 16.77 -5.67 4.38
N LYS A 80 17.80 -5.02 4.91
CA LYS A 80 17.65 -3.90 5.85
C LYS A 80 17.02 -2.68 5.19
N ILE A 81 16.29 -1.91 5.99
CA ILE A 81 15.52 -0.75 5.52
C ILE A 81 15.78 0.48 6.38
N ASP A 82 15.67 1.65 5.77
CA ASP A 82 15.84 2.95 6.44
C ASP A 82 14.49 3.66 6.61
N GLN A 83 13.50 3.33 5.76
CA GLN A 83 12.21 4.00 5.75
C GLN A 83 11.06 3.03 5.43
N VAL A 84 9.91 3.26 6.06
CA VAL A 84 8.64 2.64 5.69
C VAL A 84 7.62 3.72 5.42
N VAL A 85 6.88 3.60 4.31
CA VAL A 85 5.74 4.47 3.98
C VAL A 85 4.48 3.63 3.92
N ILE A 86 3.57 3.86 4.87
CA ILE A 86 2.26 3.21 4.95
C ILE A 86 1.20 4.23 4.57
N GLY A 87 0.50 3.97 3.49
CA GLY A 87 -0.56 4.83 2.97
C GLY A 87 -0.21 5.48 1.64
N SER A 88 -1.12 5.34 0.69
CA SER A 88 -1.05 5.88 -0.67
C SER A 88 -2.46 5.87 -1.28
N CYS A 89 -2.60 6.25 -2.56
CA CYS A 89 -3.86 6.01 -3.28
C CYS A 89 -4.18 4.50 -3.41
N THR A 90 -3.15 3.65 -3.41
CA THR A 90 -3.28 2.19 -3.51
C THR A 90 -3.73 1.60 -2.18
N ASN A 91 -3.13 2.02 -1.07
CA ASN A 91 -3.29 1.38 0.25
C ASN A 91 -3.35 2.36 1.44
N GLY A 92 -4.10 3.46 1.31
CA GLY A 92 -4.28 4.46 2.37
C GLY A 92 -5.69 4.54 2.95
N ARG A 93 -6.56 3.56 2.71
CA ARG A 93 -7.94 3.56 3.21
C ARG A 93 -8.00 3.10 4.66
N ILE A 94 -9.17 3.19 5.28
CA ILE A 94 -9.30 2.88 6.71
C ILE A 94 -8.96 1.42 7.02
N GLU A 95 -9.31 0.48 6.14
CA GLU A 95 -8.96 -0.93 6.26
C GLU A 95 -7.43 -1.16 6.21
N ASP A 96 -6.71 -0.41 5.37
CA ASP A 96 -5.25 -0.46 5.29
C ASP A 96 -4.62 0.07 6.60
N MET A 97 -5.16 1.18 7.13
CA MET A 97 -4.70 1.77 8.39
C MET A 97 -4.97 0.84 9.58
N ARG A 98 -6.13 0.18 9.62
CA ARG A 98 -6.47 -0.82 10.65
C ARG A 98 -5.53 -2.03 10.58
N ALA A 99 -5.23 -2.53 9.39
CA ALA A 99 -4.32 -3.66 9.20
C ALA A 99 -2.88 -3.33 9.64
N ALA A 100 -2.39 -2.13 9.34
CA ALA A 100 -1.08 -1.69 9.83
C ALA A 100 -1.08 -1.48 11.35
N ALA A 101 -2.13 -0.86 11.89
CA ALA A 101 -2.25 -0.57 13.32
C ALA A 101 -2.38 -1.83 14.17
N SER A 102 -3.07 -2.87 13.71
CA SER A 102 -3.18 -4.14 14.46
C SER A 102 -1.83 -4.80 14.70
N ILE A 103 -0.87 -4.62 13.79
CA ILE A 103 0.50 -5.13 13.90
C ILE A 103 1.35 -4.22 14.79
N ILE A 104 1.26 -2.90 14.57
CA ILE A 104 2.09 -1.88 15.24
C ILE A 104 1.69 -1.62 16.69
N LYS A 105 0.41 -1.75 17.05
CA LYS A 105 -0.11 -1.38 18.38
C LYS A 105 0.65 -2.11 19.50
N GLY A 106 1.10 -1.34 20.49
CA GLY A 106 1.86 -1.83 21.64
C GLY A 106 3.32 -2.21 21.34
N LYS A 107 3.82 -1.94 20.13
CA LYS A 107 5.21 -2.19 19.72
C LYS A 107 5.93 -0.86 19.44
N LYS A 108 7.21 -0.94 19.08
CA LYS A 108 8.03 0.21 18.70
C LYS A 108 8.61 0.00 17.30
N ILE A 109 8.68 1.08 16.54
CA ILE A 109 9.41 1.11 15.26
C ILE A 109 10.90 0.85 15.56
N ALA A 110 11.56 0.08 14.69
CA ALA A 110 12.96 -0.26 14.86
C ALA A 110 13.87 0.98 14.86
N ASP A 111 14.93 0.93 15.65
CA ASP A 111 15.93 2.01 15.72
C ASP A 111 16.54 2.26 14.34
N GLY A 112 16.59 3.55 13.96
CA GLY A 112 17.10 3.98 12.65
C GLY A 112 16.08 3.92 11.52
N VAL A 113 14.88 3.37 11.73
CA VAL A 113 13.83 3.30 10.70
C VAL A 113 12.84 4.44 10.83
N ARG A 114 12.61 5.16 9.73
CA ARG A 114 11.57 6.18 9.64
C ARG A 114 10.26 5.55 9.16
N CYS A 115 9.29 5.35 10.05
CA CYS A 115 7.95 4.92 9.66
C CYS A 115 7.04 6.13 9.45
N ILE A 116 6.57 6.35 8.22
CA ILE A 116 5.69 7.47 7.84
C ILE A 116 4.33 6.90 7.45
N VAL A 117 3.28 7.37 8.13
CA VAL A 117 1.90 6.94 7.91
C VAL A 117 1.10 8.08 7.29
N ILE A 118 0.47 7.83 6.14
CA ILE A 118 -0.22 8.83 5.32
C ILE A 118 -1.62 8.33 4.96
N PRO A 119 -2.65 8.65 5.75
CA PRO A 119 -4.03 8.33 5.41
C PRO A 119 -4.42 8.95 4.06
N ALA A 120 -5.16 8.23 3.22
CA ALA A 120 -5.41 8.64 1.83
C ALA A 120 -6.23 9.94 1.70
N THR A 121 -7.11 10.21 2.66
CA THR A 121 -8.00 11.40 2.63
C THR A 121 -8.18 11.97 4.02
N GLN A 122 -8.69 13.21 4.10
CA GLN A 122 -9.03 13.86 5.37
C GLN A 122 -10.09 13.08 6.17
N SER A 123 -11.06 12.46 5.48
CA SER A 123 -12.09 11.65 6.14
C SER A 123 -11.50 10.40 6.78
N VAL A 124 -10.58 9.71 6.08
CA VAL A 124 -9.87 8.55 6.64
C VAL A 124 -8.98 9.00 7.79
N TYR A 125 -8.26 10.11 7.66
CA TYR A 125 -7.41 10.62 8.74
C TYR A 125 -8.22 10.92 10.01
N LEU A 126 -9.34 11.64 9.88
CA LEU A 126 -10.24 11.92 11.00
C LEU A 126 -10.78 10.63 11.63
N GLN A 127 -11.07 9.61 10.81
CA GLN A 127 -11.50 8.31 11.30
C GLN A 127 -10.39 7.59 12.06
N CYS A 128 -9.14 7.64 11.60
CA CYS A 128 -7.98 7.10 12.34
C CYS A 128 -7.83 7.77 13.71
N ILE A 129 -8.09 9.07 13.83
CA ILE A 129 -8.07 9.78 15.11
C ILE A 129 -9.19 9.27 16.02
N LYS A 130 -10.43 9.21 15.51
CA LYS A 130 -11.60 8.76 16.28
C LYS A 130 -11.50 7.31 16.76
N GLU A 131 -10.82 6.45 16.01
CA GLU A 131 -10.61 5.03 16.34
C GLU A 131 -9.35 4.78 17.20
N GLY A 132 -8.58 5.81 17.56
CA GLY A 132 -7.32 5.64 18.30
C GLY A 132 -6.19 4.97 17.47
N ILE A 133 -6.37 4.87 16.15
CA ILE A 133 -5.37 4.32 15.23
C ILE A 133 -4.17 5.27 15.11
N ALA A 134 -4.44 6.57 15.01
CA ALA A 134 -3.39 7.58 14.96
C ALA A 134 -2.52 7.57 16.23
N GLU A 135 -3.15 7.39 17.39
CA GLU A 135 -2.46 7.25 18.68
C GLU A 135 -1.54 6.02 18.68
N ALA A 136 -2.03 4.85 18.24
CA ALA A 136 -1.21 3.64 18.16
C ALA A 136 0.05 3.82 17.28
N PHE A 137 -0.05 4.55 16.16
CA PHE A 137 1.11 4.86 15.32
C PHE A 137 2.09 5.81 16.01
N VAL A 138 1.59 6.89 16.63
CA VAL A 138 2.44 7.86 17.34
C VAL A 138 3.12 7.22 18.54
N GLU A 139 2.40 6.40 19.32
CA GLU A 139 2.96 5.66 20.46
C GLU A 139 4.08 4.71 20.02
N ALA A 140 3.97 4.09 18.84
CA ALA A 140 5.02 3.25 18.29
C ALA A 140 6.26 4.02 17.82
N GLY A 141 6.16 5.35 17.68
CA GLY A 141 7.22 6.22 17.16
C GLY A 141 7.11 6.52 15.66
N ALA A 142 5.98 6.20 15.02
CA ALA A 142 5.74 6.55 13.64
C ALA A 142 5.31 8.01 13.48
N ILE A 143 5.59 8.58 12.30
CA ILE A 143 5.22 9.94 11.90
C ILE A 143 3.89 9.85 11.16
N VAL A 144 2.81 10.36 11.77
CA VAL A 144 1.50 10.45 11.11
C VAL A 144 1.41 11.78 10.37
N SER A 145 1.35 11.73 9.05
CA SER A 145 1.30 12.91 8.18
C SER A 145 -0.13 13.31 7.82
N THR A 146 -0.30 14.52 7.31
CA THR A 146 -1.55 14.91 6.65
C THR A 146 -1.71 14.17 5.33
N PRO A 147 -2.95 13.90 4.87
CA PRO A 147 -3.21 13.27 3.58
C PRO A 147 -2.50 13.97 2.42
N THR A 148 -1.62 13.24 1.74
CA THR A 148 -0.83 13.71 0.60
C THR A 148 -0.44 12.53 -0.31
N CYS A 149 0.05 12.82 -1.51
CA CYS A 149 0.67 11.81 -2.38
C CYS A 149 2.15 11.56 -2.05
N GLY A 150 2.73 12.32 -1.11
CA GLY A 150 4.14 12.20 -0.75
C GLY A 150 4.52 10.80 -0.23
N PRO A 151 5.73 10.27 -0.52
CA PRO A 151 6.73 10.75 -1.46
C PRO A 151 6.59 10.12 -2.86
N CYS A 152 5.39 9.73 -3.31
CA CYS A 152 5.18 8.94 -4.54
C CYS A 152 5.83 9.51 -5.80
N LEU A 153 6.01 10.83 -5.90
CA LEU A 153 6.67 11.52 -7.03
C LEU A 153 7.96 12.25 -6.60
N GLY A 154 8.55 11.87 -5.46
CA GLY A 154 9.70 12.56 -4.88
C GLY A 154 9.40 13.99 -4.41
N GLY A 155 8.11 14.33 -4.21
CA GLY A 155 7.69 15.72 -4.01
C GLY A 155 7.61 16.20 -2.57
N HIS A 156 7.30 15.32 -1.60
CA HIS A 156 7.03 15.75 -0.23
C HIS A 156 7.11 14.57 0.75
N MET A 157 7.59 14.81 1.98
CA MET A 157 7.63 13.89 3.14
C MET A 157 8.20 12.49 2.88
N GLY A 158 9.36 12.18 3.46
CA GLY A 158 10.00 10.88 3.28
C GLY A 158 10.79 10.75 1.98
N ILE A 159 11.46 11.83 1.56
CA ILE A 159 12.38 11.80 0.43
C ILE A 159 13.59 10.93 0.78
N LEU A 160 13.90 9.97 -0.09
CA LEU A 160 15.03 9.07 0.11
C LEU A 160 16.35 9.71 -0.31
N ALA A 161 17.37 9.54 0.53
CA ALA A 161 18.75 9.89 0.23
C ALA A 161 19.45 8.81 -0.61
N ALA A 162 20.69 9.08 -1.02
CA ALA A 162 21.47 8.12 -1.80
C ALA A 162 21.72 6.83 -0.98
N GLY A 163 21.43 5.68 -1.60
CA GLY A 163 21.62 4.36 -0.99
C GLY A 163 20.55 3.92 0.01
N GLU A 164 19.61 4.79 0.37
CA GLU A 164 18.54 4.42 1.31
C GLU A 164 17.56 3.42 0.70
N VAL A 165 17.05 2.53 1.55
CA VAL A 165 16.09 1.49 1.21
C VAL A 165 14.76 1.75 1.90
N ALA A 166 13.69 1.75 1.11
CA ALA A 166 12.33 1.93 1.61
C ALA A 166 11.42 0.75 1.31
N VAL A 167 10.51 0.45 2.25
CA VAL A 167 9.30 -0.32 1.98
C VAL A 167 8.13 0.65 1.85
N SER A 168 7.36 0.55 0.78
CA SER A 168 6.25 1.47 0.49
C SER A 168 4.99 0.69 0.13
N THR A 169 3.85 1.14 0.63
CA THR A 169 2.54 0.66 0.20
C THR A 169 2.00 1.48 -0.98
N SER A 170 2.89 2.06 -1.79
CA SER A 170 2.54 2.72 -3.06
C SER A 170 2.55 1.73 -4.20
N ASN A 171 2.34 2.20 -5.43
CA ASN A 171 2.26 1.38 -6.63
C ASN A 171 3.53 1.37 -7.49
N ARG A 172 4.54 2.20 -7.20
CA ARG A 172 5.68 2.41 -8.10
C ARG A 172 7.02 2.45 -7.37
N ASN A 173 8.00 1.71 -7.89
CA ASN A 173 9.36 1.60 -7.36
C ASN A 173 10.46 1.87 -8.40
N PHE A 174 10.16 2.68 -9.42
CA PHE A 174 11.14 3.08 -10.42
C PHE A 174 12.34 3.81 -9.79
N VAL A 175 13.47 3.82 -10.50
CA VAL A 175 14.67 4.57 -10.11
C VAL A 175 14.32 6.03 -9.83
N GLY A 176 14.74 6.55 -8.67
CA GLY A 176 14.51 7.95 -8.25
C GLY A 176 13.04 8.30 -7.93
N ARG A 177 12.14 7.31 -7.80
CA ARG A 177 10.71 7.57 -7.66
C ARG A 177 10.34 8.31 -6.37
N MET A 178 11.02 8.01 -5.25
CA MET A 178 10.78 8.62 -3.94
C MET A 178 11.94 9.53 -3.48
N GLY A 179 12.87 9.89 -4.36
CA GLY A 179 14.03 10.70 -4.00
C GLY A 179 15.24 10.44 -4.88
N HIS A 180 16.40 10.19 -4.27
CA HIS A 180 17.65 10.00 -4.99
C HIS A 180 17.61 8.78 -5.93
N VAL A 181 18.30 8.85 -7.07
CA VAL A 181 18.33 7.77 -8.07
C VAL A 181 18.94 6.47 -7.53
N ASP A 182 19.87 6.57 -6.58
CA ASP A 182 20.50 5.41 -5.93
C ASP A 182 19.65 4.81 -4.79
N SER A 183 18.46 5.37 -4.50
CA SER A 183 17.56 4.82 -3.50
C SER A 183 16.80 3.60 -4.05
N LYS A 184 16.42 2.68 -3.15
CA LYS A 184 15.72 1.44 -3.49
C LYS A 184 14.34 1.42 -2.83
N ILE A 185 13.32 1.02 -3.58
CA ILE A 185 11.95 0.99 -3.10
C ILE A 185 11.40 -0.43 -3.30
N TYR A 186 10.89 -1.01 -2.23
CA TYR A 186 10.19 -2.29 -2.22
C TYR A 186 8.71 -2.02 -2.03
N LEU A 187 7.86 -2.55 -2.91
CA LEU A 187 6.41 -2.37 -2.79
C LEU A 187 5.81 -3.54 -2.02
N ALA A 188 4.99 -3.25 -1.02
CA ALA A 188 4.41 -4.27 -0.16
C ALA A 188 3.02 -3.88 0.35
N SER A 189 2.29 -4.85 0.88
CA SER A 189 1.02 -4.59 1.56
C SER A 189 1.23 -3.80 2.87
N PRO A 190 0.18 -3.15 3.41
CA PRO A 190 0.24 -2.50 4.72
C PRO A 190 0.71 -3.44 5.85
N ALA A 191 0.36 -4.72 5.77
CA ALA A 191 0.75 -5.70 6.77
C ALA A 191 2.27 -5.96 6.74
N VAL A 192 2.84 -6.23 5.56
CA VAL A 192 4.28 -6.43 5.38
C VAL A 192 5.04 -5.16 5.72
N ALA A 193 4.56 -3.99 5.29
CA ALA A 193 5.19 -2.71 5.60
C ALA A 193 5.22 -2.44 7.12
N ALA A 194 4.11 -2.67 7.82
CA ALA A 194 4.02 -2.52 9.28
C ALA A 194 4.95 -3.49 10.01
N ALA A 195 5.01 -4.76 9.58
CA ALA A 195 5.91 -5.73 10.17
C ALA A 195 7.38 -5.36 9.96
N SER A 196 7.70 -4.91 8.74
CA SER A 196 9.05 -4.46 8.39
C SER A 196 9.48 -3.23 9.19
N ALA A 197 8.57 -2.31 9.47
CA ALA A 197 8.84 -1.12 10.28
C ALA A 197 9.25 -1.47 11.72
N ILE A 198 8.71 -2.55 12.28
CA ILE A 198 8.99 -3.02 13.63
C ILE A 198 10.31 -3.80 13.69
N LYS A 199 10.64 -4.54 12.62
CA LYS A 199 11.83 -5.40 12.55
C LYS A 199 13.09 -4.72 12.03
N GLY A 200 12.94 -3.69 11.20
CA GLY A 200 14.04 -2.98 10.54
C GLY A 200 14.62 -3.66 9.31
N TYR A 201 13.92 -4.67 8.80
CA TYR A 201 14.18 -5.35 7.53
C TYR A 201 12.85 -5.82 6.94
N ILE A 202 12.84 -6.27 5.68
CA ILE A 202 11.62 -6.79 5.05
C ILE A 202 11.17 -8.06 5.76
N ALA A 203 10.03 -7.99 6.46
CA ALA A 203 9.58 -9.03 7.38
C ALA A 203 8.19 -9.56 7.04
N ASP A 204 7.98 -10.85 7.31
CA ASP A 204 6.68 -11.48 7.16
C ASP A 204 5.72 -11.04 8.29
N PRO A 205 4.51 -10.55 7.97
CA PRO A 205 3.54 -10.16 9.00
C PRO A 205 3.05 -11.31 9.86
N ARG A 206 3.25 -12.57 9.46
CA ARG A 206 2.87 -13.77 10.24
C ARG A 206 3.80 -14.04 11.43
N GLU A 207 4.94 -13.36 11.51
CA GLU A 207 5.95 -13.54 12.56
C GLU A 207 5.82 -12.55 13.73
N ILE A 208 4.77 -11.71 13.75
CA ILE A 208 4.55 -10.62 14.72
C ILE A 208 3.18 -10.73 15.38
#